data_AF-A0A2K2TX33-F1
#
_entry.id   AF-A0A2K2TX33-F1
#
_cell.length_a   1.000
_cell.length_b   1.000
_cell.length_c   1.000
_cell.angle_alpha   90.00
_cell.angle_beta   90.00
_cell.angle_gamma   90.00
#
_symmetry.space_group_name_H-M   'P 1'
#
loop_
_entity.id
_entity.type
_entity.pdbx_description
1 polymer ?
#
loop_
_entity_poly.entity_id
_entity_poly.type
_entity_poly.pdbx_seq_one_letter_code
_entity_poly.pdbx_strand_id
1 'polypeptide(L)'
;MVNLKNCAIKEFFHRASGLKVYTFGAGGYIQKFCERNKDWRIEEVITQFVDNNKEKQKKKYLLNRKEFFVLSVEDMLGIIEKDDIILISSLYYGEIIEQLDQMDNLNGIDCYILPYLEANKLNLPEKSIDIFPLKEGVQKIPKIIHYCWFGEGRMSAKELFCIESWKKYCPDYEIICWNEKNYDIRKNKYMLQAYQKKFWGFVPDYARLDIVNTYGGLYLDTDVEILKPLDDLLQFNGFVGFQNFVQVNLGQGFGAVKENKAIRKMLEKYNDLEFCDANGEVNLTPSPYYQTESLQEIGLKTDGTFQELKDISVLPCEYLNGINWYTLTREVTLNTYSIHHYAGSWLNDKEKENSDWRKTYGEWIEKRMQEEH
;
A
#
# COMPACT_ATOMS: atom_id res chain seq x y z
N MET A 1 -27.88 -10.28 -8.57
CA MET A 1 -26.62 -10.02 -7.88
C MET A 1 -25.70 -11.23 -7.95
N VAL A 2 -24.42 -11.00 -8.23
CA VAL A 2 -23.37 -12.01 -8.08
C VAL A 2 -23.17 -12.36 -6.61
N ASN A 3 -22.66 -13.56 -6.35
CA ASN A 3 -22.41 -14.10 -5.01
C ASN A 3 -20.94 -13.83 -4.64
N LEU A 4 -20.68 -12.83 -3.79
CA LEU A 4 -19.32 -12.41 -3.45
C LEU A 4 -18.68 -13.38 -2.45
N LYS A 5 -17.56 -13.99 -2.85
CA LYS A 5 -16.82 -14.94 -2.02
C LYS A 5 -15.41 -14.47 -1.70
N ASN A 6 -14.96 -14.78 -0.49
CA ASN A 6 -13.58 -14.62 -0.05
C ASN A 6 -13.12 -15.89 0.69
N CYS A 7 -11.94 -16.37 0.35
CA CYS A 7 -11.35 -17.56 0.97
C CYS A 7 -9.82 -17.53 0.84
N ALA A 8 -9.15 -18.51 1.47
CA ALA A 8 -7.73 -18.73 1.23
C ALA A 8 -7.50 -19.11 -0.24
N ILE A 9 -6.35 -18.74 -0.81
CA ILE A 9 -6.05 -18.97 -2.23
C ILE A 9 -6.07 -20.48 -2.57
N LYS A 10 -5.61 -21.33 -1.65
CA LYS A 10 -5.65 -22.79 -1.83
C LYS A 10 -7.08 -23.30 -1.95
N GLU A 11 -8.00 -22.73 -1.18
CA GLU A 11 -9.42 -23.07 -1.26
C GLU A 11 -10.03 -22.55 -2.55
N PHE A 12 -9.69 -21.33 -2.98
CA PHE A 12 -10.10 -20.82 -4.29
C PHE A 12 -9.68 -21.77 -5.42
N PHE A 13 -8.42 -22.25 -5.42
CA PHE A 13 -7.96 -23.21 -6.42
C PHE A 13 -8.72 -24.54 -6.38
N HIS A 14 -9.08 -25.01 -5.19
CA HIS A 14 -9.90 -26.21 -5.04
C HIS A 14 -11.30 -26.00 -5.65
N ARG A 15 -11.94 -24.86 -5.34
CA ARG A 15 -13.27 -24.51 -5.85
C ARG A 15 -13.27 -24.28 -7.36
N ALA A 16 -12.24 -23.62 -7.90
CA ALA A 16 -12.10 -23.35 -9.33
C ALA A 16 -11.69 -24.59 -10.15
N SER A 17 -11.34 -25.70 -9.50
CA SER A 17 -10.86 -26.89 -10.19
C SER A 17 -11.96 -27.50 -11.08
N GLY A 18 -11.71 -27.50 -12.39
CA GLY A 18 -12.65 -28.06 -13.38
C GLY A 18 -13.76 -27.12 -13.82
N LEU A 19 -13.80 -25.88 -13.32
CA LEU A 19 -14.76 -24.85 -13.72
C LEU A 19 -14.10 -23.83 -14.65
N LYS A 20 -14.89 -23.10 -15.45
CA LYS A 20 -14.34 -21.98 -16.22
C LYS A 20 -14.23 -20.76 -15.31
N VAL A 21 -13.09 -20.08 -15.38
CA VAL A 21 -12.85 -18.83 -14.63
C VAL A 21 -12.72 -17.67 -15.61
N TYR A 22 -13.70 -16.77 -15.58
CA TYR A 22 -13.73 -15.55 -16.36
C TYR A 22 -13.12 -14.41 -15.54
N THR A 23 -11.93 -13.97 -15.94
CA THR A 23 -11.16 -12.98 -15.19
C THR A 23 -11.41 -11.57 -15.69
N PHE A 24 -12.10 -10.76 -14.88
CA PHE A 24 -12.48 -9.40 -15.22
C PHE A 24 -11.36 -8.40 -14.88
N GLY A 25 -10.80 -7.77 -15.91
CA GLY A 25 -9.73 -6.78 -15.81
C GLY A 25 -8.39 -7.27 -16.36
N ALA A 26 -8.19 -7.15 -17.67
CA ALA A 26 -6.92 -7.42 -18.36
C ALA A 26 -5.94 -6.23 -18.19
N GLY A 27 -5.61 -5.91 -16.93
CA GLY A 27 -4.81 -4.74 -16.54
C GLY A 27 -3.43 -5.10 -15.96
N GLY A 28 -2.66 -4.09 -15.53
CA GLY A 28 -1.34 -4.34 -14.94
C GLY A 28 -1.37 -4.98 -13.55
N TYR A 29 -2.50 -4.92 -12.82
CA TYR A 29 -2.57 -5.46 -11.46
C TYR A 29 -2.31 -6.97 -11.42
N ILE A 30 -2.93 -7.76 -12.31
CA ILE A 30 -2.74 -9.21 -12.32
C ILE A 30 -1.31 -9.64 -12.72
N GLN A 31 -0.63 -8.87 -13.58
CA GLN A 31 0.79 -9.11 -13.89
C GLN A 31 1.63 -8.95 -12.63
N LYS A 32 1.49 -7.80 -11.96
CA LYS A 32 2.22 -7.53 -10.72
C LYS A 32 1.85 -8.55 -9.63
N PHE A 33 0.59 -8.99 -9.58
CA PHE A 33 0.16 -10.07 -8.67
C PHE A 33 0.90 -11.37 -8.94
N CYS A 34 1.03 -11.79 -10.21
CA CYS A 34 1.76 -13.00 -10.59
C CYS A 34 3.26 -12.88 -10.30
N GLU A 35 3.85 -11.68 -10.49
CA GLU A 35 5.25 -11.41 -10.16
C GLU A 35 5.54 -11.55 -8.67
N ARG A 36 4.61 -11.09 -7.82
CA ARG A 36 4.70 -11.20 -6.36
C ARG A 36 4.41 -12.63 -5.87
N ASN A 37 3.42 -13.29 -6.46
CA ASN A 37 2.87 -14.57 -6.01
C ASN A 37 3.14 -15.69 -7.02
N LYS A 38 4.39 -15.82 -7.49
CA LYS A 38 4.79 -16.77 -8.55
C LYS A 38 4.38 -18.20 -8.25
N ASP A 39 4.44 -18.61 -6.98
CA ASP A 39 4.13 -19.97 -6.54
C ASP A 39 2.63 -20.29 -6.60
N TRP A 40 1.77 -19.27 -6.63
CA TRP A 40 0.32 -19.49 -6.69
C TRP A 40 -0.13 -19.89 -8.09
N ARG A 41 0.59 -19.47 -9.14
CA ARG A 41 0.30 -19.83 -10.54
C ARG A 41 -1.17 -19.61 -10.94
N ILE A 42 -1.72 -18.45 -10.59
CA ILE A 42 -3.14 -18.11 -10.83
C ILE A 42 -3.54 -18.20 -12.31
N GLU A 43 -2.59 -18.00 -13.23
CA GLU A 43 -2.79 -18.15 -14.67
C GLU A 43 -3.14 -19.59 -15.10
N GLU A 44 -3.01 -20.57 -14.22
CA GLU A 44 -3.37 -21.96 -14.50
C GLU A 44 -4.88 -22.22 -14.44
N VAL A 45 -5.64 -21.40 -13.70
CA VAL A 45 -7.10 -21.55 -13.61
C VAL A 45 -7.88 -20.57 -14.48
N ILE A 46 -7.23 -19.51 -14.99
CA ILE A 46 -7.89 -18.54 -15.86
C ILE A 46 -8.30 -19.21 -17.16
N THR A 47 -9.57 -19.07 -17.54
CA THR A 47 -10.08 -19.52 -18.84
C THR A 47 -9.99 -18.40 -19.86
N GLN A 48 -10.53 -17.23 -19.53
CA GLN A 48 -10.55 -16.08 -20.43
C GLN A 48 -10.51 -14.77 -19.66
N PHE A 49 -9.97 -13.72 -20.26
CA PHE A 49 -10.09 -12.37 -19.71
C PHE A 49 -11.34 -11.68 -20.25
N VAL A 50 -11.88 -10.76 -19.45
CA VAL A 50 -13.00 -9.88 -19.81
C VAL A 50 -12.62 -8.46 -19.45
N ASP A 51 -12.87 -7.49 -20.32
CA ASP A 51 -12.53 -6.09 -20.05
C ASP A 51 -13.51 -5.14 -20.75
N ASN A 52 -13.90 -4.07 -20.06
CA ASN A 52 -14.77 -3.01 -20.62
C ASN A 52 -14.04 -2.14 -21.66
N ASN A 53 -12.71 -2.12 -21.65
CA ASN A 53 -11.94 -1.36 -22.62
C ASN A 53 -11.98 -2.05 -24.00
N LYS A 54 -12.74 -1.44 -24.92
CA LYS A 54 -12.89 -1.87 -26.31
C LYS A 54 -11.57 -2.04 -27.06
N GLU A 55 -10.53 -1.29 -26.71
CA GLU A 55 -9.21 -1.41 -27.34
C GLU A 55 -8.48 -2.70 -26.94
N LYS A 56 -8.83 -3.31 -25.80
CA LYS A 56 -8.25 -4.58 -25.36
C LYS A 56 -9.03 -5.79 -25.87
N GLN A 57 -10.33 -5.65 -26.09
CA GLN A 57 -11.21 -6.72 -26.54
C GLN A 57 -10.73 -7.32 -27.88
N LYS A 58 -10.97 -8.63 -28.06
CA LYS A 58 -10.58 -9.43 -29.23
C LYS A 58 -9.06 -9.44 -29.51
N LYS A 59 -8.25 -8.93 -28.58
CA LYS A 59 -6.79 -9.06 -28.61
C LYS A 59 -6.34 -10.13 -27.63
N LYS A 60 -5.10 -10.56 -27.81
CA LYS A 60 -4.42 -11.45 -26.87
C LYS A 60 -3.83 -10.64 -25.73
N TYR A 61 -3.97 -11.17 -24.52
CA TYR A 61 -3.34 -10.71 -23.30
C TYR A 61 -2.37 -11.79 -22.85
N LEU A 62 -1.09 -11.42 -22.73
CA LEU A 62 -0.05 -12.32 -22.25
C LEU A 62 0.07 -12.18 -20.73
N LEU A 63 -0.15 -13.29 -20.02
CA LEU A 63 0.13 -13.39 -18.59
C LEU A 63 1.16 -14.51 -18.39
N ASN A 64 2.32 -14.17 -17.83
CA ASN A 64 3.48 -15.04 -17.78
C ASN A 64 3.83 -15.60 -19.17
N ARG A 65 3.63 -16.90 -19.38
CA ARG A 65 3.91 -17.59 -20.67
C ARG A 65 2.62 -18.06 -21.37
N LYS A 66 1.45 -17.60 -20.93
CA LYS A 66 0.15 -18.00 -21.46
C LYS A 66 -0.55 -16.83 -22.13
N GLU A 67 -1.10 -17.10 -23.30
CA GLU A 67 -1.91 -16.14 -24.06
C GLU A 67 -3.39 -16.40 -23.84
N PHE A 68 -4.13 -15.35 -23.53
CA PHE A 68 -5.57 -15.38 -23.35
C PHE A 68 -6.21 -14.36 -24.29
N PHE A 69 -7.30 -14.69 -24.96
CA PHE A 69 -8.15 -13.68 -25.58
C PHE A 69 -8.88 -12.84 -24.52
N VAL A 70 -9.11 -11.57 -24.83
CA VAL A 70 -9.93 -10.68 -24.00
C VAL A 70 -11.31 -10.55 -24.63
N LEU A 71 -12.35 -10.97 -23.92
CA LEU A 71 -13.74 -10.86 -24.35
C LEU A 71 -14.32 -9.49 -23.98
N SER A 72 -15.36 -9.08 -24.72
CA SER A 72 -16.29 -8.09 -24.19
C SER A 72 -17.18 -8.74 -23.11
N VAL A 73 -17.89 -7.90 -22.35
CA VAL A 73 -18.85 -8.41 -21.37
C VAL A 73 -19.96 -9.17 -22.08
N GLU A 74 -20.49 -8.65 -23.18
CA GLU A 74 -21.54 -9.28 -23.98
C GLU A 74 -21.11 -10.65 -24.51
N ASP A 75 -19.87 -10.75 -25.01
CA ASP A 75 -19.30 -12.03 -25.47
C ASP A 75 -19.23 -13.04 -24.31
N MET A 76 -18.86 -12.62 -23.10
CA MET A 76 -18.89 -13.47 -21.89
C MET A 76 -20.31 -13.89 -21.52
N LEU A 77 -21.27 -12.95 -21.50
CA LEU A 77 -22.67 -13.23 -21.13
C LEU A 77 -23.31 -14.28 -22.05
N GLY A 78 -22.84 -14.39 -23.30
CA GLY A 78 -23.30 -15.38 -24.26
C GLY A 78 -22.78 -16.81 -24.03
N ILE A 79 -21.77 -17.00 -23.15
CA ILE A 79 -21.10 -18.30 -22.96
C ILE A 79 -20.93 -18.73 -21.50
N ILE A 80 -21.07 -17.82 -20.54
CA ILE A 80 -20.91 -18.13 -19.12
C ILE A 80 -22.07 -18.97 -18.59
N GLU A 81 -21.75 -20.01 -17.81
CA GLU A 81 -22.70 -20.93 -17.20
C GLU A 81 -22.83 -20.65 -15.69
N LYS A 82 -23.88 -21.18 -15.04
CA LYS A 82 -24.17 -20.89 -13.61
C LYS A 82 -23.12 -21.42 -12.64
N ASP A 83 -22.43 -22.49 -13.02
CA ASP A 83 -21.36 -23.09 -12.21
C ASP A 83 -19.98 -22.49 -12.51
N ASP A 84 -19.87 -21.61 -13.51
CA ASP A 84 -18.61 -20.91 -13.79
C ASP A 84 -18.29 -19.88 -12.70
N ILE A 85 -17.06 -19.37 -12.70
CA ILE A 85 -16.57 -18.40 -11.71
C ILE A 85 -16.20 -17.09 -12.38
N ILE A 86 -16.53 -15.98 -11.73
CA ILE A 86 -16.01 -14.65 -12.06
C ILE A 86 -14.85 -14.33 -11.10
N LEU A 87 -13.71 -13.91 -11.65
CA LEU A 87 -12.57 -13.42 -10.85
C LEU A 87 -12.26 -11.98 -11.24
N ILE A 88 -12.47 -11.02 -10.34
CA ILE A 88 -12.15 -9.62 -10.60
C ILE A 88 -10.67 -9.36 -10.26
N SER A 89 -9.86 -9.05 -11.28
CA SER A 89 -8.42 -8.78 -11.15
C SER A 89 -8.06 -7.30 -11.32
N SER A 90 -8.92 -6.42 -10.80
CA SER A 90 -8.82 -4.97 -10.93
C SER A 90 -8.99 -4.29 -9.57
N LEU A 91 -8.32 -3.14 -9.37
CA LEU A 91 -8.55 -2.25 -8.24
C LEU A 91 -9.82 -1.39 -8.38
N TYR A 92 -10.52 -1.49 -9.51
CA TYR A 92 -11.84 -0.90 -9.75
C TYR A 92 -12.96 -1.92 -9.50
N TYR A 93 -12.75 -2.84 -8.54
CA TYR A 93 -13.68 -3.93 -8.27
C TYR A 93 -15.09 -3.45 -7.91
N GLY A 94 -15.23 -2.26 -7.30
CA GLY A 94 -16.53 -1.70 -6.92
C GLY A 94 -17.45 -1.46 -8.12
N GLU A 95 -16.96 -0.66 -9.07
CA GLU A 95 -17.60 -0.38 -10.38
C GLU A 95 -17.93 -1.67 -11.13
N ILE A 96 -17.01 -2.64 -11.12
CA ILE A 96 -17.20 -3.91 -11.81
C ILE A 96 -18.33 -4.70 -11.15
N ILE A 97 -18.37 -4.79 -9.82
CA ILE A 97 -19.43 -5.52 -9.12
C ILE A 97 -20.80 -4.88 -9.38
N GLU A 98 -20.91 -3.55 -9.31
CA GLU A 98 -22.16 -2.86 -9.64
C GLU A 98 -22.63 -3.17 -11.05
N GLN A 99 -21.72 -3.14 -12.02
CA GLN A 99 -22.02 -3.51 -13.40
C GLN A 99 -22.53 -4.95 -13.49
N LEU A 100 -21.84 -5.91 -12.85
CA LEU A 100 -22.21 -7.33 -12.88
C LEU A 100 -23.56 -7.58 -12.19
N ASP A 101 -23.89 -6.83 -11.14
CA ASP A 101 -25.15 -6.97 -10.42
C ASP A 101 -26.37 -6.52 -11.22
N GLN A 102 -26.19 -5.63 -12.21
CA GLN A 102 -27.26 -5.23 -13.14
C GLN A 102 -27.56 -6.29 -14.21
N MET A 103 -26.82 -7.42 -14.22
CA MET A 103 -26.92 -8.46 -15.25
C MET A 103 -27.59 -9.71 -14.66
N ASP A 104 -28.88 -9.90 -14.97
CA ASP A 104 -29.68 -10.99 -14.39
C ASP A 104 -29.12 -12.39 -14.66
N ASN A 105 -28.45 -12.58 -15.79
CA ASN A 105 -27.83 -13.86 -16.14
C ASN A 105 -26.66 -14.21 -15.20
N LEU A 106 -26.07 -13.23 -14.52
CA LEU A 106 -24.99 -13.44 -13.56
C LEU A 106 -25.48 -13.67 -12.12
N ASN A 107 -26.80 -13.58 -11.88
CA ASN A 107 -27.38 -13.76 -10.55
C ASN A 107 -26.98 -15.12 -9.94
N GLY A 108 -26.38 -15.10 -8.74
CA GLY A 108 -25.95 -16.28 -8.00
C GLY A 108 -24.62 -16.91 -8.45
N ILE A 109 -23.97 -16.38 -9.50
CA ILE A 109 -22.64 -16.86 -9.91
C ILE A 109 -21.61 -16.41 -8.87
N ASP A 110 -20.73 -17.34 -8.50
CA ASP A 110 -19.63 -17.09 -7.57
C ASP A 110 -18.65 -16.07 -8.17
N CYS A 111 -18.39 -14.99 -7.43
CA CYS A 111 -17.52 -13.90 -7.81
C CYS A 111 -16.46 -13.67 -6.73
N TYR A 112 -15.20 -13.84 -7.10
CA TYR A 112 -14.04 -13.59 -6.24
C TYR A 112 -13.33 -12.31 -6.66
N ILE A 113 -12.72 -11.64 -5.70
CA ILE A 113 -11.96 -10.40 -5.95
C ILE A 113 -10.50 -10.67 -5.62
N LEU A 114 -9.63 -10.59 -6.63
CA LEU A 114 -8.23 -10.95 -6.50
C LEU A 114 -7.50 -10.13 -5.41
N PRO A 115 -7.72 -8.80 -5.27
CA PRO A 115 -7.23 -8.06 -4.10
C PRO A 115 -7.64 -8.63 -2.73
N TYR A 116 -8.86 -9.14 -2.58
CA TYR A 116 -9.32 -9.74 -1.33
C TYR A 116 -8.71 -11.12 -1.10
N LEU A 117 -8.55 -11.92 -2.16
CA LEU A 117 -7.79 -13.17 -2.09
C LEU A 117 -6.33 -12.90 -1.68
N GLU A 118 -5.68 -11.88 -2.25
CA GLU A 118 -4.31 -11.48 -1.89
C GLU A 118 -4.20 -11.04 -0.42
N ALA A 119 -5.20 -10.28 0.03
CA ALA A 119 -5.26 -9.73 1.39
C ALA A 119 -5.64 -10.75 2.47
N ASN A 120 -6.16 -11.93 2.11
CA ASN A 120 -6.71 -12.86 3.07
C ASN A 120 -5.63 -13.37 4.04
N LYS A 121 -5.85 -13.18 5.35
CA LYS A 121 -4.89 -13.54 6.40
C LYS A 121 -4.55 -15.03 6.44
N LEU A 122 -5.44 -15.90 5.97
CA LEU A 122 -5.18 -17.34 5.86
C LEU A 122 -4.13 -17.69 4.80
N ASN A 123 -3.76 -16.74 3.94
CA ASN A 123 -2.68 -16.88 2.97
C ASN A 123 -1.32 -16.47 3.54
N LEU A 124 -1.28 -15.91 4.74
CA LEU A 124 -0.03 -15.51 5.37
C LEU A 124 0.69 -16.73 5.95
N PRO A 125 2.04 -16.77 5.89
CA PRO A 125 2.81 -17.81 6.57
C PRO A 125 2.47 -17.80 8.07
N GLU A 126 2.32 -18.97 8.72
CA GLU A 126 2.04 -19.05 10.17
C GLU A 126 3.01 -18.19 11.03
N LYS A 127 4.24 -17.99 10.55
CA LYS A 127 5.28 -17.16 11.19
C LYS A 127 5.09 -15.65 11.08
N SER A 128 4.15 -15.15 10.26
CA SER A 128 3.84 -13.72 10.23
C SER A 128 3.07 -13.24 11.47
N ILE A 129 2.56 -14.21 12.26
CA ILE A 129 1.80 -13.99 13.50
C ILE A 129 2.73 -14.14 14.73
N ASP A 130 4.01 -14.47 14.53
CA ASP A 130 4.96 -14.50 15.64
C ASP A 130 5.05 -13.11 16.25
N ILE A 131 4.50 -13.05 17.46
CA ILE A 131 4.38 -11.89 18.32
C ILE A 131 5.72 -11.20 18.35
N PHE A 132 5.74 -9.94 17.89
CA PHE A 132 6.83 -9.02 18.13
C PHE A 132 7.24 -9.18 19.59
N PRO A 133 8.44 -9.73 19.88
CA PRO A 133 8.87 -9.76 21.25
C PRO A 133 9.21 -8.31 21.58
N LEU A 134 8.28 -7.62 22.22
CA LEU A 134 8.55 -6.41 23.00
C LEU A 134 9.62 -6.82 24.00
N LYS A 135 10.88 -6.73 23.59
CA LYS A 135 11.99 -6.89 24.51
C LYS A 135 11.92 -5.69 25.44
N GLU A 136 12.12 -5.91 26.72
CA GLU A 136 12.43 -4.81 27.63
C GLU A 136 13.80 -4.27 27.21
N GLY A 137 13.80 -3.31 26.29
CA GLY A 137 14.98 -2.70 25.72
C GLY A 137 15.21 -1.32 26.30
N VAL A 138 16.48 -0.92 26.39
CA VAL A 138 16.83 0.47 26.71
C VAL A 138 16.46 1.35 25.52
N GLN A 139 15.82 2.49 25.78
CA GLN A 139 15.51 3.51 24.78
C GLN A 139 16.79 3.94 24.04
N LYS A 140 16.77 3.89 22.70
CA LYS A 140 17.87 4.32 21.83
C LYS A 140 17.48 5.48 20.92
N ILE A 141 16.25 5.47 20.41
CA ILE A 141 15.73 6.51 19.53
C ILE A 141 15.32 7.73 20.39
N PRO A 142 15.74 8.96 20.03
CA PRO A 142 15.29 10.18 20.69
C PRO A 142 13.76 10.34 20.64
N LYS A 143 13.16 10.89 21.70
CA LYS A 143 11.73 11.26 21.77
C LYS A 143 11.46 12.56 21.01
N ILE A 144 11.67 12.53 19.70
CA ILE A 144 11.46 13.66 18.80
C ILE A 144 10.60 13.18 17.63
N ILE A 145 9.47 13.84 17.39
CA ILE A 145 8.62 13.63 16.21
C ILE A 145 8.88 14.76 15.23
N HIS A 146 9.39 14.41 14.06
CA HIS A 146 9.57 15.30 12.94
C HIS A 146 8.43 15.14 11.94
N TYR A 147 8.02 16.24 11.32
CA TYR A 147 7.13 16.21 10.16
C TYR A 147 7.44 17.39 9.23
N CYS A 148 7.03 17.30 7.97
CA CYS A 148 7.23 18.35 6.99
C CYS A 148 5.92 19.05 6.63
N TRP A 149 5.98 20.37 6.44
CA TRP A 149 4.86 21.16 5.93
C TRP A 149 5.36 22.29 5.03
N PHE A 150 5.59 21.96 3.77
CA PHE A 150 6.06 22.88 2.73
C PHE A 150 4.90 23.45 1.90
N GLY A 151 5.12 24.60 1.27
CA GLY A 151 4.20 25.26 0.35
C GLY A 151 3.28 26.31 1.01
N GLU A 152 3.48 26.62 2.29
CA GLU A 152 2.71 27.60 3.09
C GLU A 152 1.18 27.38 3.11
N GLY A 153 0.71 26.20 2.69
CA GLY A 153 -0.71 25.83 2.71
C GLY A 153 -1.27 25.80 4.12
N ARG A 154 -2.59 25.93 4.26
CA ARG A 154 -3.27 25.67 5.53
C ARG A 154 -3.47 24.17 5.70
N MET A 155 -3.10 23.64 6.86
CA MET A 155 -3.47 22.28 7.24
C MET A 155 -4.99 22.16 7.35
N SER A 156 -5.51 21.08 6.81
CA SER A 156 -6.90 20.64 6.93
C SER A 156 -7.22 20.15 8.34
N ALA A 157 -8.52 20.02 8.63
CA ALA A 157 -8.98 19.43 9.89
C ALA A 157 -8.49 17.98 10.08
N LYS A 158 -8.29 17.21 8.99
CA LYS A 158 -7.78 15.83 9.04
C LYS A 158 -6.31 15.79 9.51
N GLU A 159 -5.47 16.67 8.97
CA GLU A 159 -4.05 16.76 9.35
C GLU A 159 -3.90 17.25 10.79
N LEU A 160 -4.69 18.26 11.19
CA LEU A 160 -4.69 18.74 12.57
C LEU A 160 -5.15 17.65 13.56
N PHE A 161 -6.17 16.87 13.20
CA PHE A 161 -6.62 15.73 14.00
C PHE A 161 -5.49 14.70 14.21
N CYS A 162 -4.74 14.39 13.15
CA CYS A 162 -3.58 13.50 13.24
C CYS A 162 -2.50 14.07 14.17
N ILE A 163 -2.12 15.34 14.02
CA ILE A 163 -1.12 15.98 14.87
C ILE A 163 -1.55 16.03 16.35
N GLU A 164 -2.83 16.26 16.64
CA GLU A 164 -3.35 16.22 18.02
C GLU A 164 -3.28 14.81 18.63
N SER A 165 -3.43 13.76 17.81
CA SER A 165 -3.22 12.38 18.28
C SER A 165 -1.78 12.15 18.76
N TRP A 166 -0.79 12.80 18.12
CA TRP A 166 0.61 12.71 18.52
C TRP A 166 0.83 13.32 19.89
N LYS A 167 0.30 14.52 20.12
CA LYS A 167 0.39 15.20 21.43
C LYS A 167 -0.30 14.40 22.54
N LYS A 168 -1.41 13.73 22.21
CA LYS A 168 -2.17 12.91 23.16
C LYS A 168 -1.39 11.68 23.61
N TYR A 169 -0.79 10.95 22.67
CA TYR A 169 -0.15 9.65 22.95
C TYR A 169 1.36 9.72 23.18
N CYS A 170 1.99 10.83 22.79
CA CYS A 170 3.42 11.10 22.96
C CYS A 170 3.62 12.47 23.66
N PRO A 171 3.07 12.69 24.86
CA PRO A 171 3.02 14.03 25.49
C PRO A 171 4.38 14.57 25.92
N ASP A 172 5.38 13.70 26.09
CA ASP A 172 6.76 14.05 26.46
C ASP A 172 7.72 14.11 25.26
N TYR A 173 7.21 13.99 24.03
CA TYR A 173 8.01 14.06 22.82
C TYR A 173 8.09 15.50 22.33
N GLU A 174 9.27 15.91 21.84
CA GLU A 174 9.41 17.16 21.10
C GLU A 174 8.80 16.99 19.71
N ILE A 175 7.94 17.91 19.27
CA ILE A 175 7.32 17.88 17.94
C ILE A 175 7.88 19.04 17.10
N ILE A 176 8.56 18.72 16.00
CA ILE A 176 9.25 19.69 15.13
C ILE A 176 8.63 19.69 13.74
N CYS A 177 8.09 20.85 13.35
CA CYS A 177 7.64 21.15 12.00
C CYS A 177 8.81 21.66 11.15
N TRP A 178 9.11 20.97 10.05
CA TRP A 178 10.09 21.39 9.06
C TRP A 178 9.41 22.04 7.85
N ASN A 179 9.86 23.25 7.51
CA ASN A 179 9.36 24.06 6.40
C ASN A 179 10.49 24.94 5.82
N GLU A 180 10.17 25.83 4.90
CA GLU A 180 11.13 26.69 4.19
C GLU A 180 11.93 27.62 5.12
N LYS A 181 11.41 27.90 6.32
CA LYS A 181 12.03 28.82 7.27
C LYS A 181 13.15 28.16 8.07
N ASN A 182 13.13 26.84 8.20
CA ASN A 182 14.10 26.09 9.03
C ASN A 182 14.76 24.90 8.32
N TYR A 183 14.39 24.60 7.06
CA TYR A 183 14.99 23.54 6.27
C TYR A 183 15.46 24.05 4.89
N ASP A 184 16.72 23.76 4.54
CA ASP A 184 17.27 24.15 3.23
C ASP A 184 16.89 23.15 2.14
N ILE A 185 15.84 23.49 1.37
CA ILE A 185 15.35 22.71 0.22
C ILE A 185 16.36 22.59 -0.94
N ARG A 186 17.48 23.32 -0.90
CA ARG A 186 18.50 23.28 -1.97
C ARG A 186 19.57 22.20 -1.74
N LYS A 187 19.53 21.51 -0.59
CA LYS A 187 20.46 20.42 -0.26
C LYS A 187 20.44 19.27 -1.26
N ASN A 188 19.32 19.08 -1.97
CA ASN A 188 19.15 17.98 -2.91
C ASN A 188 18.40 18.42 -4.16
N LYS A 189 18.86 17.94 -5.32
CA LYS A 189 18.33 18.31 -6.64
C LYS A 189 16.90 17.81 -6.86
N TYR A 190 16.63 16.54 -6.55
CA TYR A 190 15.29 15.94 -6.64
C TYR A 190 14.27 16.74 -5.82
N MET A 191 14.59 16.98 -4.55
CA MET A 191 13.73 17.74 -3.64
C MET A 191 13.47 19.17 -4.14
N LEU A 192 14.52 19.88 -4.57
CA LEU A 192 14.40 21.24 -5.07
C LEU A 192 13.49 21.31 -6.31
N GLN A 193 13.65 20.38 -7.24
CA GLN A 193 12.83 20.29 -8.45
C GLN A 193 11.35 19.99 -8.11
N ALA A 194 11.10 19.02 -7.21
CA ALA A 194 9.75 18.70 -6.74
C ALA A 194 9.08 19.93 -6.09
N TYR A 195 9.84 20.66 -5.26
CA TYR A 195 9.39 21.89 -4.62
C TYR A 195 9.04 22.97 -5.65
N GLN A 196 9.92 23.23 -6.63
CA GLN A 196 9.70 24.24 -7.68
C GLN A 196 8.47 23.93 -8.54
N LYS A 197 8.19 22.63 -8.76
CA LYS A 197 7.01 22.16 -9.49
C LYS A 197 5.75 22.05 -8.60
N LYS A 198 5.85 22.36 -7.30
CA LYS A 198 4.79 22.29 -6.30
C LYS A 198 4.23 20.88 -6.07
N PHE A 199 5.05 19.85 -6.32
CA PHE A 199 4.73 18.46 -5.99
C PHE A 199 5.02 18.21 -4.51
N TRP A 200 4.20 18.81 -3.64
CA TRP A 200 4.45 18.85 -2.20
C TRP A 200 4.61 17.48 -1.55
N GLY A 201 3.91 16.45 -2.05
CA GLY A 201 4.04 15.07 -1.53
C GLY A 201 5.41 14.44 -1.77
N PHE A 202 6.18 14.92 -2.76
CA PHE A 202 7.50 14.37 -3.10
C PHE A 202 8.65 15.15 -2.45
N VAL A 203 8.40 16.35 -1.91
CA VAL A 203 9.44 17.13 -1.20
C VAL A 203 9.94 16.41 0.06
N PRO A 204 9.07 15.86 0.93
CA PRO A 204 9.52 15.19 2.14
C PRO A 204 10.22 13.85 1.89
N ASP A 205 10.14 13.28 0.69
CA ASP A 205 10.76 11.98 0.39
C ASP A 205 12.27 11.96 0.65
N TYR A 206 12.97 13.04 0.28
CA TYR A 206 14.36 13.26 0.68
C TYR A 206 14.47 13.83 2.10
N ALA A 207 13.70 14.89 2.40
CA ALA A 207 13.88 15.64 3.64
C ALA A 207 13.70 14.77 4.88
N ARG A 208 12.71 13.86 4.89
CA ARG A 208 12.45 12.95 6.02
C ARG A 208 13.65 12.07 6.35
N LEU A 209 14.34 11.58 5.31
CA LEU A 209 15.53 10.75 5.47
C LEU A 209 16.72 11.58 5.97
N ASP A 210 16.95 12.78 5.41
CA ASP A 210 18.01 13.70 5.86
C ASP A 210 17.83 14.12 7.32
N ILE A 211 16.59 14.48 7.70
CA ILE A 211 16.22 14.89 9.05
C ILE A 211 16.49 13.76 10.04
N VAL A 212 15.91 12.58 9.84
CA VAL A 212 16.09 11.45 10.77
C VAL A 212 17.53 10.97 10.80
N ASN A 213 18.24 10.98 9.66
CA ASN A 213 19.67 10.65 9.64
C ASN A 213 20.51 11.67 10.46
N THR A 214 20.14 12.94 10.45
CA THR A 214 20.88 14.02 11.12
C THR A 214 20.59 14.11 12.62
N TYR A 215 19.32 14.00 13.00
CA TYR A 215 18.85 14.24 14.37
C TYR A 215 18.47 12.96 15.13
N GLY A 216 18.27 11.85 14.43
CA GLY A 216 17.55 10.70 14.95
C GLY A 216 16.05 11.01 15.11
N GLY A 217 15.38 10.25 15.95
CA GLY A 217 13.97 10.48 16.27
C GLY A 217 13.03 9.72 15.34
N LEU A 218 11.78 10.14 15.32
CA LEU A 218 10.69 9.60 14.53
C LEU A 218 10.29 10.62 13.48
N TYR A 219 9.82 10.16 12.33
CA TYR A 219 9.18 10.99 11.33
C TYR A 219 7.80 10.45 11.02
N LEU A 220 6.81 11.34 10.87
CA LEU A 220 5.43 11.02 10.52
C LEU A 220 4.94 11.97 9.42
N ASP A 221 4.26 11.46 8.40
CA ASP A 221 3.48 12.32 7.51
C ASP A 221 2.26 12.88 8.27
N THR A 222 1.78 14.06 7.85
CA THR A 222 0.74 14.80 8.58
C THR A 222 -0.64 14.12 8.60
N ASP A 223 -0.82 13.06 7.83
CA ASP A 223 -2.01 12.21 7.77
C ASP A 223 -1.82 10.85 8.47
N VAL A 224 -0.82 10.74 9.35
CA VAL A 224 -0.62 9.60 10.24
C VAL A 224 -1.29 9.87 11.59
N GLU A 225 -2.32 9.10 11.94
CA GLU A 225 -2.94 9.11 13.26
C GLU A 225 -2.24 8.12 14.18
N ILE A 226 -1.85 8.54 15.39
CA ILE A 226 -1.32 7.66 16.43
C ILE A 226 -2.49 7.16 17.30
N LEU A 227 -2.47 5.87 17.63
CA LEU A 227 -3.50 5.21 18.45
C LEU A 227 -3.05 4.87 19.88
N LYS A 228 -1.74 4.78 20.12
CA LYS A 228 -1.12 4.47 21.42
C LYS A 228 0.34 4.95 21.48
N PRO A 229 0.97 5.04 22.67
CA PRO A 229 2.35 5.51 22.80
C PRO A 229 3.34 4.72 21.93
N LEU A 230 4.35 5.40 21.39
CA LEU A 230 5.37 4.81 20.50
C LEU A 230 6.63 4.33 21.23
N ASP A 231 6.66 4.43 22.56
CA ASP A 231 7.83 4.18 23.43
C ASP A 231 8.45 2.80 23.21
N ASP A 232 7.58 1.82 22.98
CA ASP A 232 7.93 0.43 22.68
C ASP A 232 8.81 0.26 21.43
N LEU A 233 8.71 1.19 20.47
CA LEU A 233 9.48 1.19 19.23
C LEU A 233 10.85 1.87 19.39
N LEU A 234 11.06 2.64 20.47
CA LEU A 234 12.27 3.43 20.65
C LEU A 234 13.50 2.61 21.05
N GLN A 235 13.31 1.33 21.39
CA GLN A 235 14.39 0.41 21.71
C GLN A 235 15.23 -0.02 20.49
N PHE A 236 14.68 0.16 19.27
CA PHE A 236 15.37 -0.22 18.05
C PHE A 236 16.53 0.74 17.72
N ASN A 237 17.50 0.26 16.93
CA ASN A 237 18.44 1.17 16.28
C ASN A 237 17.75 1.96 15.14
N GLY A 238 16.72 1.37 14.55
CA GLY A 238 15.76 2.02 13.69
C GLY A 238 14.64 1.05 13.34
N PHE A 239 13.49 1.57 12.95
CA PHE A 239 12.36 0.78 12.51
C PHE A 239 11.67 1.44 11.31
N VAL A 240 11.10 0.60 10.44
CA VAL A 240 10.22 0.97 9.32
C VAL A 240 9.08 -0.04 9.25
N GLY A 241 8.00 0.28 8.54
CA GLY A 241 6.86 -0.63 8.37
C GLY A 241 6.67 -1.08 6.93
N PHE A 242 6.15 -2.29 6.76
CA PHE A 242 5.49 -2.69 5.52
C PHE A 242 4.18 -1.90 5.34
N GLN A 243 3.87 -1.39 4.15
CA GLN A 243 2.51 -0.90 3.84
C GLN A 243 1.59 -2.01 3.33
N ASN A 244 2.20 -3.04 2.75
CA ASN A 244 1.60 -4.27 2.25
C ASN A 244 2.67 -5.37 2.27
N PHE A 245 2.37 -6.58 1.84
CA PHE A 245 3.32 -7.70 1.96
C PHE A 245 4.63 -7.53 1.18
N VAL A 246 4.72 -6.55 0.28
CA VAL A 246 5.88 -6.41 -0.61
C VAL A 246 6.62 -5.09 -0.52
N GLN A 247 6.04 -4.06 0.08
CA GLN A 247 6.63 -2.73 0.08
C GLN A 247 6.70 -2.15 1.48
N VAL A 248 7.85 -1.56 1.78
CA VAL A 248 8.04 -0.67 2.93
C VAL A 248 7.61 0.74 2.54
N ASN A 249 7.00 1.46 3.47
CA ASN A 249 6.63 2.86 3.29
C ASN A 249 7.07 3.66 4.52
N LEU A 250 7.86 4.71 4.34
CA LEU A 250 8.28 5.59 5.43
C LEU A 250 7.27 6.71 5.74
N GLY A 251 6.29 6.96 4.86
CA GLY A 251 5.24 7.94 5.08
C GLY A 251 4.27 7.58 6.20
N GLN A 252 4.01 6.29 6.39
CA GLN A 252 3.21 5.78 7.51
C GLN A 252 3.87 5.93 8.89
N GLY A 253 5.14 6.36 8.92
CA GLY A 253 5.94 6.52 10.11
C GLY A 253 7.17 5.64 10.13
N PHE A 254 8.28 6.19 10.60
CA PHE A 254 9.51 5.44 10.86
C PHE A 254 10.35 6.16 11.93
N GLY A 255 11.36 5.49 12.47
CA GLY A 255 12.27 6.12 13.40
C GLY A 255 13.65 5.49 13.41
N ALA A 256 14.67 6.25 13.79
CA ALA A 256 16.03 5.73 13.91
C ALA A 256 16.89 6.54 14.87
N VAL A 257 17.99 5.92 15.31
CA VAL A 257 19.10 6.66 15.90
C VAL A 257 19.76 7.54 14.84
N LYS A 258 20.44 8.60 15.28
CA LYS A 258 21.27 9.43 14.41
C LYS A 258 22.29 8.59 13.64
N GLU A 259 22.53 8.94 12.38
CA GLU A 259 23.49 8.28 11.48
C GLU A 259 23.23 6.77 11.26
N ASN A 260 21.97 6.35 11.36
CA ASN A 260 21.57 4.98 11.07
C ASN A 260 21.94 4.58 9.62
N LYS A 261 22.67 3.48 9.47
CA LYS A 261 23.22 3.04 8.17
C LYS A 261 22.15 2.67 7.15
N ALA A 262 21.02 2.10 7.58
CA ALA A 262 19.93 1.77 6.68
C ALA A 262 19.21 3.04 6.18
N ILE A 263 18.99 4.02 7.06
CA ILE A 263 18.44 5.32 6.68
C ILE A 263 19.38 6.04 5.70
N ARG A 264 20.68 6.05 6.01
CA ARG A 264 21.71 6.63 5.13
C ARG A 264 21.73 5.97 3.75
N LYS A 265 21.60 4.65 3.67
CA LYS A 265 21.54 3.93 2.38
C LYS A 265 20.33 4.36 1.55
N MET A 266 19.15 4.51 2.18
CA MET A 266 17.96 5.05 1.50
C MET A 266 18.16 6.50 1.06
N LEU A 267 18.79 7.33 1.90
CA LEU A 267 19.12 8.73 1.58
C LEU A 267 20.05 8.84 0.37
N GLU A 268 21.06 7.97 0.29
CA GLU A 268 22.06 7.96 -0.80
C GLU A 268 21.45 7.68 -2.17
N LYS A 269 20.30 6.99 -2.27
CA LYS A 269 19.57 6.84 -3.53
C LYS A 269 19.19 8.17 -4.17
N TYR A 270 18.92 9.21 -3.36
CA TYR A 270 18.52 10.52 -3.87
C TYR A 270 19.69 11.37 -4.39
N ASN A 271 20.94 10.92 -4.26
CA ASN A 271 22.09 11.65 -4.80
C ASN A 271 22.07 11.71 -6.34
N ASP A 272 21.62 10.63 -6.97
CA ASP A 272 21.60 10.48 -8.43
C ASP A 272 20.19 10.66 -9.02
N LEU A 273 19.17 10.85 -8.18
CA LEU A 273 17.79 11.05 -8.63
C LEU A 273 17.53 12.51 -9.02
N GLU A 274 16.76 12.66 -10.09
CA GLU A 274 16.17 13.92 -10.52
C GLU A 274 14.66 13.76 -10.55
N PHE A 275 13.94 14.80 -10.11
CA PHE A 275 12.49 14.84 -10.18
C PHE A 275 12.03 15.24 -11.59
N CYS A 276 12.82 16.06 -12.29
CA CYS A 276 12.59 16.36 -13.70
C CYS A 276 13.81 15.96 -14.52
N ASP A 277 13.58 15.22 -15.59
CA ASP A 277 14.64 14.87 -16.54
C ASP A 277 15.02 16.04 -17.47
N ALA A 278 15.96 15.81 -18.39
CA ALA A 278 16.42 16.82 -19.34
C ALA A 278 15.32 17.32 -20.31
N ASN A 279 14.26 16.54 -20.53
CA ASN A 279 13.11 16.90 -21.35
C ASN A 279 11.99 17.57 -20.55
N GLY A 280 12.13 17.65 -19.22
CA GLY A 280 11.13 18.20 -18.30
C GLY A 280 10.04 17.21 -17.90
N GLU A 281 10.17 15.93 -18.23
CA GLU A 281 9.28 14.88 -17.75
C GLU A 281 9.48 14.64 -16.25
N VAL A 282 8.37 14.46 -15.52
CA VAL A 282 8.37 14.32 -14.07
C VAL A 282 8.50 12.86 -13.64
N ASN A 283 9.38 12.60 -12.68
CA ASN A 283 9.53 11.30 -12.04
C ASN A 283 8.49 11.14 -10.91
N LEU A 284 7.40 10.45 -11.23
CA LEU A 284 6.32 10.14 -10.28
C LEU A 284 6.48 8.77 -9.61
N THR A 285 7.69 8.20 -9.63
CA THR A 285 7.96 6.93 -8.93
C THR A 285 7.76 7.14 -7.42
N PRO A 286 6.85 6.39 -6.77
CA PRO A 286 6.60 6.55 -5.34
C PRO A 286 7.81 6.16 -4.49
N SER A 287 8.08 6.92 -3.42
CA SER A 287 9.20 6.63 -2.50
C SER A 287 9.22 5.23 -1.89
N PRO A 288 8.09 4.52 -1.64
CA PRO A 288 8.10 3.12 -1.25
C PRO A 288 8.92 2.20 -2.16
N TYR A 289 9.03 2.51 -3.45
CA TYR A 289 9.85 1.73 -4.39
C TYR A 289 11.34 1.85 -4.05
N TYR A 290 11.85 3.08 -3.95
CA TYR A 290 13.25 3.35 -3.61
C TYR A 290 13.63 2.84 -2.21
N GLN A 291 12.71 2.98 -1.25
CA GLN A 291 12.88 2.50 0.12
C GLN A 291 13.01 0.98 0.16
N THR A 292 12.08 0.28 -0.52
CA THR A 292 12.08 -1.19 -0.56
C THR A 292 13.33 -1.73 -1.26
N GLU A 293 13.70 -1.18 -2.42
CA GLU A 293 14.90 -1.59 -3.16
C GLU A 293 16.17 -1.43 -2.30
N SER A 294 16.31 -0.28 -1.61
CA SER A 294 17.46 -0.02 -0.73
C SER A 294 17.56 -1.03 0.42
N LEU A 295 16.42 -1.44 0.97
CA LEU A 295 16.38 -2.43 2.05
C LEU A 295 16.62 -3.85 1.54
N GLN A 296 16.17 -4.19 0.32
CA GLN A 296 16.47 -5.48 -0.32
C GLN A 296 17.98 -5.68 -0.51
N GLU A 297 18.70 -4.62 -0.89
CA GLU A 297 20.16 -4.64 -1.00
C GLU A 297 20.90 -4.94 0.32
N ILE A 298 20.23 -4.81 1.48
CA ILE A 298 20.77 -5.19 2.80
C ILE A 298 20.05 -6.41 3.42
N GLY A 299 19.29 -7.16 2.61
CA GLY A 299 18.74 -8.47 2.98
C GLY A 299 17.25 -8.51 3.32
N LEU A 300 16.49 -7.44 3.07
CA LEU A 300 15.03 -7.47 3.21
C LEU A 300 14.41 -8.52 2.29
N LYS A 301 13.52 -9.35 2.84
CA LYS A 301 12.59 -10.19 2.09
C LYS A 301 11.23 -9.53 2.04
N THR A 302 10.62 -9.48 0.87
CA THR A 302 9.31 -8.85 0.65
C THR A 302 8.19 -9.86 0.88
N ASP A 303 7.98 -10.24 2.14
CA ASP A 303 6.98 -11.22 2.58
C ASP A 303 6.05 -10.71 3.71
N GLY A 304 6.18 -9.43 4.09
CA GLY A 304 5.36 -8.77 5.10
C GLY A 304 5.61 -9.22 6.54
N THR A 305 6.56 -10.14 6.77
CA THR A 305 6.89 -10.64 8.11
C THR A 305 7.83 -9.72 8.85
N PHE A 306 7.83 -9.79 10.18
CA PHE A 306 8.81 -9.07 10.99
C PHE A 306 10.23 -9.53 10.65
N GLN A 307 11.13 -8.56 10.40
CA GLN A 307 12.50 -8.85 10.04
C GLN A 307 13.47 -7.93 10.79
N GLU A 308 14.48 -8.51 11.41
CA GLU A 308 15.58 -7.78 12.03
C GLU A 308 16.78 -7.78 11.06
N LEU A 309 17.01 -6.63 10.41
CA LEU A 309 18.22 -6.38 9.62
C LEU A 309 19.27 -5.74 10.53
N LYS A 310 20.55 -5.76 10.11
CA LYS A 310 21.71 -5.37 10.94
C LYS A 310 21.53 -4.04 11.71
N ASP A 311 20.93 -3.04 11.09
CA ASP A 311 20.79 -1.69 11.66
C ASP A 311 19.33 -1.21 11.72
N ILE A 312 18.35 -2.01 11.26
CA ILE A 312 16.95 -1.60 11.17
C ILE A 312 16.00 -2.79 11.30
N SER A 313 14.90 -2.60 12.02
CA SER A 313 13.80 -3.57 12.09
C SER A 313 12.71 -3.20 11.09
N VAL A 314 12.15 -4.19 10.43
CA VAL A 314 11.02 -4.02 9.50
C VAL A 314 9.79 -4.67 10.12
N LEU A 315 8.79 -3.84 10.42
CA LEU A 315 7.58 -4.23 11.12
C LEU A 315 6.51 -4.71 10.13
N PRO A 316 5.70 -5.72 10.51
CA PRO A 316 4.51 -6.11 9.75
C PRO A 316 3.55 -4.93 9.56
N CYS A 317 2.71 -5.00 8.51
CA CYS A 317 1.85 -3.88 8.12
C CYS A 317 0.91 -3.39 9.23
N GLU A 318 0.39 -4.30 10.06
CA GLU A 318 -0.56 -3.95 11.13
C GLU A 318 0.00 -2.99 12.19
N TYR A 319 1.34 -2.86 12.31
CA TYR A 319 1.97 -2.06 13.36
C TYR A 319 1.88 -0.57 13.05
N LEU A 320 2.20 -0.16 11.82
CA LEU A 320 2.28 1.25 11.45
C LEU A 320 1.20 1.69 10.46
N ASN A 321 0.34 0.75 10.03
CA ASN A 321 -0.78 1.05 9.16
C ASN A 321 -2.00 0.19 9.49
N GLY A 322 -2.99 0.81 10.14
CA GLY A 322 -4.30 0.21 10.41
C GLY A 322 -5.27 0.15 9.22
N ILE A 323 -4.81 0.43 7.98
CA ILE A 323 -5.60 0.28 6.75
C ILE A 323 -4.98 -0.80 5.88
N ASN A 324 -5.77 -1.79 5.49
CA ASN A 324 -5.32 -2.80 4.53
C ASN A 324 -5.21 -2.16 3.14
N TRP A 325 -4.00 -2.12 2.57
CA TRP A 325 -3.74 -1.45 1.29
C TRP A 325 -4.52 -2.03 0.10
N TYR A 326 -4.90 -3.30 0.14
CA TYR A 326 -5.59 -3.97 -0.97
C TYR A 326 -7.10 -3.75 -0.93
N THR A 327 -7.70 -3.79 0.27
CA THR A 327 -9.15 -3.66 0.49
C THR A 327 -9.56 -2.24 0.89
N LEU A 328 -8.60 -1.41 1.33
CA LEU A 328 -8.77 -0.08 1.94
C LEU A 328 -9.65 -0.08 3.20
N THR A 329 -9.80 -1.23 3.83
CA THR A 329 -10.61 -1.40 5.03
C THR A 329 -9.77 -1.21 6.29
N ARG A 330 -10.42 -0.75 7.36
CA ARG A 330 -9.75 -0.45 8.63
C ARG A 330 -9.58 -1.73 9.45
N GLU A 331 -8.34 -2.18 9.61
CA GLU A 331 -7.97 -3.40 10.32
C GLU A 331 -7.08 -3.10 11.55
N VAL A 332 -7.62 -2.40 12.53
CA VAL A 332 -6.88 -2.07 13.76
C VAL A 332 -6.85 -3.25 14.72
N THR A 333 -5.66 -3.64 15.16
CA THR A 333 -5.42 -4.68 16.17
C THR A 333 -4.79 -4.10 17.43
N LEU A 334 -4.54 -4.93 18.44
CA LEU A 334 -3.79 -4.52 19.63
C LEU A 334 -2.34 -4.12 19.30
N ASN A 335 -1.80 -4.57 18.18
CA ASN A 335 -0.43 -4.26 17.74
C ASN A 335 -0.34 -2.91 17.03
N THR A 336 -1.45 -2.35 16.55
CA THR A 336 -1.46 -1.13 15.74
C THR A 336 -1.13 0.11 16.56
N TYR A 337 -0.01 0.76 16.20
CA TYR A 337 0.43 2.03 16.76
C TYR A 337 -0.12 3.23 15.98
N SER A 338 -0.29 3.09 14.67
CA SER A 338 -0.74 4.19 13.82
C SER A 338 -1.61 3.77 12.64
N ILE A 339 -2.35 4.73 12.11
CA ILE A 339 -3.12 4.65 10.86
C ILE A 339 -2.57 5.69 9.91
N HIS A 340 -2.11 5.27 8.74
CA HIS A 340 -1.76 6.19 7.66
C HIS A 340 -3.00 6.38 6.79
N HIS A 341 -3.60 7.57 6.79
CA HIS A 341 -4.89 7.82 6.15
C HIS A 341 -4.80 7.95 4.63
N TYR A 342 -3.59 7.97 4.04
CA TYR A 342 -3.36 8.14 2.60
C TYR A 342 -4.14 9.32 2.04
N ALA A 343 -4.13 10.46 2.74
CA ALA A 343 -4.94 11.63 2.44
C ALA A 343 -4.65 12.20 1.04
N GLY A 344 -3.49 11.85 0.46
CA GLY A 344 -3.16 12.15 -0.93
C GLY A 344 -3.29 13.63 -1.21
N SER A 345 -2.84 14.50 -0.30
CA SER A 345 -3.03 15.95 -0.40
C SER A 345 -2.47 16.55 -1.69
N TRP A 346 -1.48 15.86 -2.29
CA TRP A 346 -0.87 16.15 -3.59
C TRP A 346 -1.67 15.68 -4.83
N LEU A 347 -2.68 14.83 -4.64
CA LEU A 347 -3.55 14.36 -5.71
C LEU A 347 -4.49 15.48 -6.15
N ASN A 348 -4.82 15.52 -7.44
CA ASN A 348 -5.86 16.40 -7.95
C ASN A 348 -7.26 15.94 -7.48
N ASP A 349 -8.28 16.78 -7.64
CA ASP A 349 -9.62 16.48 -7.12
C ASP A 349 -10.19 15.17 -7.67
N LYS A 350 -9.96 14.86 -8.96
CA LYS A 350 -10.39 13.61 -9.58
C LYS A 350 -9.68 12.38 -9.00
N GLU A 351 -8.41 12.50 -8.66
CA GLU A 351 -7.63 11.45 -8.01
C GLU A 351 -8.03 11.25 -6.54
N LYS A 352 -8.36 12.34 -5.83
CA LYS A 352 -8.91 12.28 -4.46
C LYS A 352 -10.29 11.64 -4.43
N GLU A 353 -11.17 12.06 -5.33
CA GLU A 353 -12.49 11.44 -5.53
C GLU A 353 -12.34 9.94 -5.77
N ASN A 354 -11.41 9.51 -6.63
CA ASN A 354 -11.11 8.10 -6.84
C ASN A 354 -10.56 7.36 -5.60
N SER A 355 -9.85 8.04 -4.70
CA SER A 355 -9.36 7.41 -3.46
C SER A 355 -10.48 7.20 -2.45
N ASP A 356 -11.27 8.25 -2.20
CA ASP A 356 -12.43 8.21 -1.30
C ASP A 356 -13.53 7.25 -1.82
N TRP A 357 -13.70 7.23 -3.15
CA TRP A 357 -14.47 6.23 -3.91
C TRP A 357 -14.11 4.81 -3.49
N ARG A 358 -12.84 4.41 -3.64
CA ARG A 358 -12.43 3.02 -3.37
C ARG A 358 -12.63 2.62 -1.92
N LYS A 359 -12.41 3.54 -0.97
CA LYS A 359 -12.63 3.30 0.46
C LYS A 359 -14.09 2.92 0.75
N THR A 360 -15.04 3.62 0.11
CA THR A 360 -16.47 3.35 0.29
C THR A 360 -16.87 1.96 -0.21
N TYR A 361 -16.30 1.50 -1.34
CA TYR A 361 -16.56 0.14 -1.84
C TYR A 361 -15.92 -0.95 -1.00
N GLY A 362 -14.79 -0.68 -0.36
CA GLY A 362 -14.15 -1.61 0.58
C GLY A 362 -15.12 -2.07 1.67
N GLU A 363 -15.70 -1.11 2.40
CA GLU A 363 -16.66 -1.37 3.47
C GLU A 363 -17.94 -2.05 2.95
N TRP A 364 -18.44 -1.63 1.78
CA TRP A 364 -19.62 -2.22 1.14
C TRP A 364 -19.41 -3.70 0.77
N ILE A 365 -18.24 -4.03 0.22
CA ILE A 365 -17.90 -5.41 -0.19
C ILE A 365 -17.73 -6.32 1.01
N GLU A 366 -17.01 -5.89 2.05
CA GLU A 366 -16.84 -6.69 3.27
C GLU A 366 -18.18 -7.04 3.91
N LYS A 367 -19.09 -6.06 3.99
CA LYS A 367 -20.44 -6.29 4.51
C LYS A 367 -21.18 -7.34 3.69
N ARG A 368 -21.10 -7.26 2.35
CA ARG A 368 -21.78 -8.22 1.46
C ARG A 368 -21.23 -9.63 1.57
N MET A 369 -19.90 -9.78 1.68
CA MET A 369 -19.26 -11.09 1.88
C MET A 369 -19.67 -11.73 3.21
N GLN A 370 -19.99 -10.94 4.24
CA GLN A 370 -20.45 -11.43 5.55
C GLN A 370 -21.93 -11.82 5.56
N GLU A 371 -22.78 -11.17 4.75
CA GLU A 371 -24.22 -11.46 4.65
C GLU A 371 -24.52 -12.76 3.87
N GLU A 372 -23.55 -13.26 3.11
CA GLU A 372 -23.67 -14.47 2.27
C GLU A 372 -23.05 -15.74 2.89
N HIS A 373 -22.66 -15.65 4.17
CA HIS A 373 -22.22 -16.76 5.04
C HIS A 373 -23.29 -17.07 6.08
#